data_AF-A0A528V8J6-F1
#
_entry.id   AF-A0A528V8J6-F1
#
_cell.length_a   1.000
_cell.length_b   1.000
_cell.length_c   1.000
_cell.angle_alpha   90.00
_cell.angle_beta   90.00
_cell.angle_gamma   90.00
#
_symmetry.space_group_name_H-M   'P 1'
#
loop_
_entity.id
_entity.type
_entity.pdbx_description
1 polymer ?
#
loop_
_entity_poly.entity_id
_entity_poly.type
_entity_poly.pdbx_seq_one_letter_code
_entity_poly.pdbx_strand_id
1 'polypeptide(L)'
;VEMTDVERRGRISHGCLGLYSDDNEAAARRALDAAKRVAAPGTRFGTQLAHAGRKASNQKPWEGGGPLNADQDPWPIVSASAIAYDTGWQVPRALEDE
;
A
#
# COMPACT_ATOMS: atom_id res chain seq x y z
N VAL A 1 8.93 7.01 -7.34
CA VAL A 1 8.45 5.66 -7.02
C VAL A 1 6.99 5.77 -6.65
N GLU A 2 6.21 4.74 -6.95
CA GLU A 2 4.78 4.68 -6.68
C GLU A 2 4.45 4.83 -5.19
N MET A 3 3.15 4.83 -4.89
CA MET A 3 2.63 4.76 -3.54
C MET A 3 3.23 3.56 -2.79
N THR A 4 4.02 3.86 -1.77
CA THR A 4 4.80 2.89 -1.01
C THR A 4 4.32 2.87 0.42
N ASP A 5 3.76 1.74 0.83
CA ASP A 5 3.05 1.63 2.09
C ASP A 5 3.98 1.59 3.29
N VAL A 6 3.59 2.30 4.36
CA VAL A 6 4.36 2.41 5.62
C VAL A 6 4.11 1.27 6.60
N GLU A 7 3.14 0.39 6.31
CA GLU A 7 2.88 -0.85 7.04
C GLU A 7 2.05 -1.82 6.19
N ARG A 8 2.05 -3.12 6.53
CA ARG A 8 1.35 -4.17 5.76
C ARG A 8 -0.13 -3.87 5.55
N ARG A 9 -0.82 -3.40 6.60
CA ARG A 9 -2.27 -3.11 6.56
C ARG A 9 -2.61 -1.86 5.75
N GLY A 10 -1.64 -0.99 5.50
CA GLY A 10 -1.80 0.23 4.73
C GLY A 10 -1.95 0.00 3.23
N ARG A 11 -1.53 -1.16 2.73
CA ARG A 11 -1.56 -1.47 1.30
C ARG A 11 -2.95 -1.36 0.69
N ILE A 12 -3.04 -0.85 -0.53
CA ILE A 12 -4.30 -0.93 -1.32
C ILE A 12 -4.56 -2.39 -1.68
N SER A 13 -3.57 -3.08 -2.26
CA SER A 13 -3.72 -4.45 -2.75
C SER A 13 -2.51 -5.31 -2.37
N HIS A 14 -2.61 -6.62 -2.59
CA HIS A 14 -1.46 -7.53 -2.45
C HIS A 14 -0.29 -7.20 -3.38
N GLY A 15 -0.51 -6.39 -4.42
CA GLY A 15 0.53 -5.94 -5.35
C GLY A 15 1.25 -4.65 -4.95
N CYS A 16 0.85 -3.97 -3.88
CA CYS A 16 1.45 -2.70 -3.48
C CYS A 16 2.86 -2.86 -2.90
N LEU A 17 3.73 -1.91 -3.24
CA LEU A 17 5.07 -1.79 -2.67
C LEU A 17 5.01 -1.41 -1.20
N GLY A 18 5.86 -2.02 -0.37
CA GLY A 18 6.03 -1.66 1.04
C GLY A 18 7.39 -1.07 1.32
N LEU A 19 7.50 -0.29 2.39
CA LEU A 19 8.75 0.14 3.02
C LEU A 19 8.61 0.12 4.54
N TYR A 20 8.34 -1.07 5.09
CA TYR A 20 8.07 -1.28 6.52
C TYR A 20 8.86 -2.45 7.11
N SER A 21 9.89 -2.92 6.39
CA SER A 21 10.84 -3.93 6.87
C SER A 21 12.19 -3.77 6.16
N ASP A 22 13.24 -4.33 6.75
CA ASP A 22 14.58 -4.35 6.15
C ASP A 22 14.58 -5.08 4.80
N ASP A 23 13.76 -6.12 4.64
CA ASP A 23 13.59 -6.82 3.37
C ASP A 23 12.97 -5.92 2.28
N ASN A 24 12.01 -5.08 2.67
CA ASN A 24 11.45 -4.08 1.77
C ASN A 24 12.50 -3.06 1.34
N GLU A 25 13.30 -2.54 2.28
CA GLU A 25 14.39 -1.61 1.98
C GLU A 25 15.42 -2.25 1.03
N ALA A 26 15.85 -3.48 1.33
CA ALA A 26 16.82 -4.20 0.52
C ALA A 26 16.31 -4.42 -0.91
N ALA A 27 15.02 -4.74 -1.09
CA ALA A 27 14.40 -4.86 -2.41
C ALA A 27 14.34 -3.51 -3.15
N ALA A 28 13.91 -2.45 -2.48
CA ALA A 28 13.84 -1.11 -3.07
C ALA A 28 15.23 -0.59 -3.48
N ARG A 29 16.27 -0.85 -2.67
CA ARG A 29 17.66 -0.51 -2.96
C ARG A 29 18.14 -1.15 -4.26
N ARG A 30 17.89 -2.46 -4.47
CA ARG A 30 18.29 -3.15 -5.71
C ARG A 30 17.71 -2.49 -6.96
N ALA A 31 16.42 -2.14 -6.92
CA ALA A 31 15.75 -1.45 -8.03
C ALA A 31 16.29 -0.01 -8.22
N LEU A 32 16.47 0.73 -7.13
CA LEU A 32 16.96 2.10 -7.17
C LEU A 32 18.40 2.18 -7.69
N ASP A 33 19.27 1.25 -7.29
CA ASP A 33 20.66 1.20 -7.76
C ASP A 33 20.72 0.89 -9.26
N ALA A 34 19.86 0.00 -9.75
CA ALA A 34 19.74 -0.26 -11.19
C ALA A 34 19.28 0.99 -11.96
N ALA A 35 18.27 1.71 -11.46
CA ALA A 35 17.79 2.94 -12.07
C ALA A 35 18.86 4.06 -12.06
N LYS A 36 19.60 4.22 -10.96
CA LYS A 36 20.68 5.21 -10.83
C LYS A 36 21.81 5.00 -11.84
N ARG A 37 22.15 3.75 -12.18
CA ARG A 37 23.22 3.44 -13.14
C ARG A 37 22.94 3.96 -14.56
N VAL A 38 21.68 4.13 -14.92
CA VAL A 38 21.27 4.53 -16.28
C VAL A 38 20.62 5.91 -16.32
N ALA A 39 20.50 6.59 -15.18
CA ALA A 39 19.84 7.89 -15.08
C ALA A 39 20.71 9.01 -15.65
N ALA A 40 20.06 10.01 -16.25
CA ALA A 40 20.75 11.21 -16.71
C ALA A 40 21.36 11.98 -15.52
N PRO A 41 22.51 12.67 -15.71
CA PRO A 41 23.09 13.51 -14.68
C PRO A 41 22.07 14.50 -14.10
N GLY A 42 22.05 14.62 -12.77
CA GLY A 42 21.12 15.51 -12.08
C GLY A 42 19.74 14.91 -11.75
N THR A 43 19.40 13.72 -12.25
CA THR A 43 18.14 13.04 -11.91
C THR A 43 17.98 12.90 -10.39
N ARG A 44 16.81 13.29 -9.87
CA ARG A 44 16.43 13.13 -8.46
C ARG A 44 15.38 12.03 -8.33
N PHE A 45 15.58 11.13 -7.38
CA PHE A 45 14.66 10.04 -7.09
C PHE A 45 13.89 10.35 -5.80
N GLY A 46 12.57 10.24 -5.87
CA GLY A 46 11.68 10.37 -4.72
C GLY A 46 10.71 9.20 -4.62
N THR A 47 10.14 9.02 -3.44
CA THR A 47 9.08 8.04 -3.18
C THR A 47 7.89 8.71 -2.51
N GLN A 48 6.69 8.19 -2.77
CA GLN A 48 5.48 8.60 -2.07
C GLN A 48 5.24 7.60 -0.93
N LEU A 49 5.36 8.05 0.32
CA LEU A 49 4.95 7.25 1.48
C LEU A 49 3.43 7.35 1.65
N ALA A 50 2.79 6.25 2.01
CA ALA A 50 1.33 6.22 2.07
C ALA A 50 0.77 5.14 3.00
N HIS A 51 -0.53 5.30 3.27
CA HIS A 51 -1.38 4.34 3.94
C HIS A 51 -2.82 4.50 3.38
N ALA A 52 -3.41 3.44 2.84
CA ALA A 52 -4.70 3.50 2.16
C ALA A 52 -5.92 3.56 3.11
N GLY A 53 -5.75 3.21 4.38
CA GLY A 53 -6.79 3.34 5.41
C GLY A 53 -8.03 2.52 5.05
N ARG A 54 -9.21 3.15 5.04
CA ARG A 54 -10.47 2.48 4.67
C ARG A 54 -10.56 1.99 3.21
N LYS A 55 -9.56 2.29 2.38
CA LYS A 55 -9.45 1.81 0.99
C LYS A 55 -8.38 0.73 0.82
N ALA A 56 -7.83 0.22 1.92
CA ALA A 56 -6.92 -0.92 1.92
C ALA A 56 -7.67 -2.25 1.69
N SER A 57 -6.92 -3.34 1.47
CA SER A 57 -7.47 -4.69 1.31
C SER A 57 -8.40 -4.84 0.10
N ASN A 58 -7.97 -4.32 -1.05
CA ASN A 58 -8.65 -4.39 -2.34
C ASN A 58 -7.95 -5.31 -3.34
N GLN A 59 -8.73 -5.77 -4.32
CA GLN A 59 -8.25 -6.40 -5.54
C GLN A 59 -7.42 -5.43 -6.37
N LYS A 60 -6.55 -5.96 -7.21
CA LYS A 60 -5.86 -5.14 -8.21
C LYS A 60 -6.91 -4.59 -9.21
N PRO A 61 -6.64 -3.45 -9.87
CA PRO A 61 -7.61 -2.86 -10.79
C PRO A 61 -8.12 -3.81 -11.88
N TRP A 62 -7.26 -4.66 -12.44
CA TRP A 62 -7.63 -5.63 -13.49
C TRP A 62 -8.32 -6.90 -12.96
N GLU A 63 -8.39 -7.08 -11.64
CA GLU A 63 -9.10 -8.20 -10.99
C GLU A 63 -10.50 -7.77 -10.50
N GLY A 64 -10.90 -6.51 -10.75
CA GLY A 64 -12.20 -5.95 -10.39
C GLY A 64 -12.11 -4.63 -9.61
N GLY A 65 -10.97 -4.39 -8.94
CA GLY A 65 -10.72 -3.14 -8.19
C GLY A 65 -11.62 -2.91 -6.96
N GLY A 66 -12.43 -3.91 -6.59
CA GLY A 66 -13.27 -3.90 -5.39
C GLY A 66 -12.52 -4.40 -4.15
N PRO A 67 -13.23 -4.53 -3.01
CA PRO A 67 -12.66 -5.14 -1.81
C PRO A 67 -12.25 -6.60 -2.09
N LEU A 68 -11.23 -7.09 -1.40
CA LEU A 68 -10.85 -8.51 -1.45
C LEU A 68 -12.00 -9.38 -0.93
N ASN A 69 -12.24 -10.50 -1.63
CA ASN A 69 -13.16 -11.55 -1.22
C ASN A 69 -12.54 -12.40 -0.09
N ALA A 70 -13.37 -13.18 0.61
CA ALA A 70 -12.94 -14.01 1.74
C ALA A 70 -11.86 -15.04 1.38
N ASP A 71 -11.83 -15.52 0.14
CA ASP A 71 -10.85 -16.47 -0.39
C ASP A 71 -9.55 -15.81 -0.89
N GLN A 72 -9.45 -14.47 -0.83
CA GLN A 72 -8.32 -13.69 -1.35
C GLN A 72 -7.40 -13.13 -0.25
N ASP A 73 -7.41 -13.74 0.95
CA ASP A 73 -6.64 -13.28 2.12
C ASP A 73 -6.86 -11.78 2.43
N PRO A 74 -8.11 -11.34 2.72
CA PRO A 74 -8.37 -9.97 3.12
C PRO A 74 -7.79 -9.70 4.52
N TRP A 75 -7.40 -8.46 4.80
CA TRP A 75 -6.88 -8.07 6.12
C TRP A 75 -7.71 -6.98 6.77
N PRO A 76 -7.72 -6.89 8.12
CA PRO A 76 -8.39 -5.81 8.83
C PRO A 76 -7.83 -4.43 8.46
N ILE A 77 -8.74 -3.47 8.24
CA ILE A 77 -8.40 -2.11 7.84
C ILE A 77 -8.77 -1.09 8.92
N VAL A 78 -8.10 0.06 8.90
CA VAL A 78 -8.26 1.14 9.90
C VAL A 78 -8.58 2.47 9.24
N SER A 79 -9.23 3.36 9.97
CA SER A 79 -9.61 4.70 9.51
C SER A 79 -9.85 5.63 10.70
N ALA A 80 -10.08 6.92 10.44
CA ALA A 80 -10.47 7.88 11.46
C ALA A 80 -11.87 7.60 12.06
N SER A 81 -12.71 6.82 11.38
CA SER A 81 -14.07 6.47 11.83
C SER A 81 -14.49 5.13 11.24
N ALA A 82 -15.41 4.43 11.91
CA ALA A 82 -15.98 3.15 11.47
C ALA A 82 -17.00 3.32 10.33
N ILE A 83 -16.57 3.95 9.23
CA ILE A 83 -17.38 4.26 8.05
C ILE A 83 -16.70 3.63 6.84
N ALA A 84 -17.38 2.67 6.20
CA ALA A 84 -16.92 2.01 4.98
C ALA A 84 -16.65 3.03 3.86
N TYR A 85 -15.83 2.65 2.88
CA TYR A 85 -15.58 3.50 1.71
C TYR A 85 -16.83 3.60 0.81
N ASP A 86 -17.49 2.47 0.57
CA ASP A 86 -18.71 2.35 -0.24
C ASP A 86 -19.54 1.12 0.19
N THR A 87 -20.71 0.93 -0.40
CA THR A 87 -21.60 -0.21 -0.17
C THR A 87 -20.91 -1.53 -0.52
N GLY A 88 -20.94 -2.51 0.39
CA GLY A 88 -20.29 -3.81 0.21
C GLY A 88 -18.80 -3.84 0.56
N TRP A 89 -18.23 -2.72 1.00
CA TRP A 89 -16.84 -2.65 1.46
C TRP A 89 -16.71 -2.95 2.96
N GLN A 90 -15.51 -3.33 3.37
CA GLN A 90 -15.20 -3.57 4.78
C GLN A 90 -15.43 -2.30 5.61
N VAL A 91 -16.03 -2.46 6.80
CA VAL A 91 -16.11 -1.38 7.79
C VAL A 91 -14.77 -1.33 8.54
N PRO A 92 -14.02 -0.22 8.47
CA PRO A 92 -12.74 -0.11 9.16
C PRO A 92 -12.92 -0.01 10.68
N ARG A 93 -11.90 -0.44 11.43
CA ARG A 93 -11.79 -0.07 12.85
C ARG A 93 -11.40 1.41 12.95
N ALA A 94 -12.12 2.18 13.77
CA ALA A 94 -11.71 3.54 14.12
C ALA A 94 -10.40 3.48 14.92
N LEU A 95 -9.41 4.29 14.52
CA LEU A 95 -8.23 4.49 15.36
C LEU A 95 -8.61 5.34 16.57
N GLU A 96 -8.02 4.98 17.70
CA GLU A 96 -8.08 5.72 18.95
C GLU A 96 -6.64 6.16 19.26
N ASP A 97 -6.50 7.17 20.11
CA ASP A 97 -5.20 7.49 20.69
C ASP A 97 -4.75 6.31 21.56
N GLU A 98 -3.44 6.06 21.60
CA GLU A 98 -2.85 5.02 22.47
C GLU A 98 -2.92 5.38 23.96
#